data_AF-A0A5C4IYI6-F1
#
_entry.id   AF-A0A5C4IYI6-F1
#
_cell.length_a   1.000
_cell.length_b   1.000
_cell.length_c   1.000
_cell.angle_alpha   90.00
_cell.angle_beta   90.00
_cell.angle_gamma   90.00
#
_symmetry.space_group_name_H-M   'P 1'
#
loop_
_entity.id
_entity.type
_entity.pdbx_description
1 polymer ?
#
loop_
_entity_poly.entity_id
_entity_poly.type
_entity_poly.pdbx_seq_one_letter_code
_entity_poly.pdbx_strand_id
1 'polypeptide(L)'
;MGSVEVDLATASTRELVNAIAAITHELAGRSAPESPAACMDIAETLAAASDQQESALAALIGRVDTSGELRRWGLPSTQAWLRSRLGMRETRAKERITLARQRHRLPPLTQRLAT
;
A
#
# COMPACT_ATOMS: atom_id res chain seq x y z
N MET A 1 -7.21 -12.50 24.47
CA MET A 1 -6.69 -11.90 23.21
C MET A 1 -5.34 -12.54 22.96
N GLY A 2 -5.24 -13.41 21.96
CA GLY A 2 -3.99 -14.09 21.64
C GLY A 2 -2.98 -13.07 21.13
N SER A 3 -1.80 -13.02 21.74
CA SER A 3 -0.66 -12.29 21.20
C SER A 3 -0.35 -12.90 19.83
N VAL A 4 -0.52 -12.13 18.76
CA VAL A 4 0.06 -12.51 17.47
C VAL A 4 1.50 -12.02 17.50
N GLU A 5 2.39 -12.81 18.09
CA GLU A 5 3.82 -12.66 17.81
C GLU A 5 4.03 -13.10 16.36
N VAL A 6 3.86 -12.16 15.43
CA VAL A 6 4.37 -12.37 14.07
C VAL A 6 5.87 -12.13 14.15
N ASP A 7 6.66 -13.18 13.94
CA ASP A 7 8.05 -12.99 13.59
C ASP A 7 8.11 -12.35 12.19
N LEU A 8 8.08 -11.02 12.16
CA LEU A 8 8.04 -10.22 10.94
C LEU A 8 9.25 -10.46 10.04
N ALA A 9 10.37 -10.95 10.59
CA ALA A 9 11.59 -11.19 9.85
C ALA A 9 11.51 -12.47 9.00
N THR A 10 10.71 -13.46 9.43
CA THR A 10 10.55 -14.74 8.73
C THR A 10 9.25 -14.84 7.94
N ALA A 11 8.27 -13.96 8.21
CA ALA A 11 7.01 -13.90 7.49
C ALA A 11 7.20 -13.61 5.99
N SER A 12 6.52 -14.39 5.15
CA SER A 12 6.43 -14.13 3.71
C SER A 12 5.69 -12.83 3.42
N THR A 13 5.94 -12.22 2.26
CA THR A 13 5.20 -11.03 1.81
C THR A 13 3.68 -11.25 1.83
N ARG A 14 3.22 -12.47 1.53
CA ARG A 14 1.78 -12.80 1.55
C ARG A 14 1.22 -12.80 2.97
N GLU A 15 1.93 -13.37 3.93
CA GLU A 15 1.51 -13.37 5.34
C GLU A 15 1.42 -11.95 5.90
N LEU A 16 2.42 -11.10 5.58
CA LEU A 16 2.39 -9.69 5.98
C LEU A 16 1.19 -8.95 5.36
N VAL A 17 0.89 -9.16 4.07
CA VAL A 17 -0.28 -8.54 3.43
C VAL A 17 -1.59 -9.04 4.06
N ASN A 18 -1.69 -10.33 4.39
CA ASN A 18 -2.86 -10.88 5.07
C ASN A 18 -3.05 -10.30 6.47
N ALA A 19 -1.95 -10.14 7.23
CA ALA A 19 -1.98 -9.51 8.55
C ALA A 19 -2.46 -8.05 8.46
N ILE A 20 -1.92 -7.28 7.51
CA ILE A 20 -2.37 -5.91 7.23
C ILE A 20 -3.86 -5.88 6.89
N ALA A 21 -4.34 -6.79 6.03
CA ALA A 21 -5.75 -6.86 5.66
C ALA A 21 -6.65 -7.13 6.87
N ALA A 22 -6.25 -8.04 7.76
CA ALA A 22 -6.98 -8.31 9.00
C ALA A 22 -7.00 -7.11 9.96
N ILE A 23 -5.84 -6.48 10.18
CA ILE A 23 -5.71 -5.31 11.07
C ILE A 23 -6.52 -4.13 10.56
N THR A 24 -6.44 -3.83 9.26
CA THR A 24 -7.18 -2.72 8.65
C THR A 24 -8.69 -2.95 8.65
N HIS A 25 -9.13 -4.18 8.46
CA HIS A 25 -10.56 -4.54 8.58
C HIS A 25 -11.07 -4.28 10.01
N GLU A 26 -10.35 -4.76 11.02
CA GLU A 26 -10.67 -4.53 12.43
C GLU A 26 -10.64 -3.04 12.78
N LEU A 27 -9.61 -2.31 12.35
CA LEU A 27 -9.47 -0.88 12.61
C LEU A 27 -10.60 -0.05 12.00
N ALA A 28 -11.04 -0.39 10.78
CA ALA A 28 -12.14 0.30 10.10
C ALA A 28 -13.49 0.15 10.83
N GLY A 29 -13.65 -0.90 11.65
CA GLY A 29 -14.85 -1.12 12.46
C GLY A 29 -14.87 -0.38 13.80
N ARG A 30 -13.75 0.26 14.21
CA ARG A 30 -13.64 0.91 15.52
C ARG A 30 -14.14 2.35 15.50
N SER A 31 -14.76 2.77 16.59
CA SER A 31 -15.03 4.19 16.84
C SER A 31 -13.73 4.95 17.08
N ALA A 32 -13.67 6.20 16.62
CA ALA A 32 -12.56 7.08 16.96
C ALA A 32 -12.50 7.33 18.49
N PRO A 33 -11.30 7.49 19.06
CA PRO A 33 -11.15 7.93 20.45
C PRO A 33 -11.86 9.26 20.71
N GLU A 34 -12.35 9.47 21.94
CA GLU A 34 -13.03 10.73 22.30
C GLU A 34 -12.06 11.92 22.39
N SER A 35 -10.79 11.66 22.75
CA SER A 35 -9.78 12.70 22.90
C SER A 35 -9.26 13.17 21.54
N PRO A 36 -9.40 14.47 21.19
CA PRO A 36 -8.87 15.00 19.94
C PRO A 36 -7.34 14.85 19.83
N ALA A 37 -6.62 15.01 20.95
CA ALA A 37 -5.17 14.86 20.98
C ALA A 37 -4.75 13.41 20.67
N ALA A 38 -5.47 12.42 21.21
CA ALA A 38 -5.22 11.02 20.89
C ALA A 38 -5.53 10.72 19.41
N CYS A 39 -6.61 11.30 18.86
CA CYS A 39 -6.94 11.16 17.45
C CYS A 39 -5.84 11.71 16.53
N MET A 40 -5.22 12.84 16.86
CA MET A 40 -4.11 13.39 16.09
C MET A 40 -2.91 12.43 16.06
N ASP A 41 -2.44 12.01 17.23
CA ASP A 41 -1.28 11.11 17.36
C ASP A 41 -1.48 9.78 16.61
N ILE A 42 -2.66 9.17 16.77
CA ILE A 42 -3.02 7.93 16.09
C ILE A 42 -3.13 8.14 14.57
N ALA A 43 -3.70 9.26 14.13
CA ALA A 43 -3.84 9.56 12.71
C ALA A 43 -2.48 9.75 12.02
N GLU A 44 -1.53 10.44 12.67
CA GLU A 44 -0.17 10.61 12.17
C GLU A 44 0.55 9.26 12.01
N THR A 45 0.44 8.40 13.03
CA THR A 45 1.00 7.04 12.98
C THR A 45 0.37 6.20 11.87
N LEU A 46 -0.96 6.25 11.74
CA LEU A 46 -1.68 5.52 10.70
C LEU A 46 -1.35 6.04 9.30
N ALA A 47 -1.16 7.34 9.13
CA ALA A 47 -0.77 7.95 7.87
C ALA A 47 0.63 7.49 7.44
N ALA A 48 1.60 7.50 8.36
CA ALA A 48 2.95 6.99 8.09
C ALA A 48 2.93 5.50 7.72
N ALA A 49 2.15 4.67 8.42
CA ALA A 49 1.96 3.27 8.08
C ALA A 49 1.31 3.09 6.70
N SER A 50 0.30 3.92 6.40
CA SER A 50 -0.37 3.93 5.10
C SER A 50 0.61 4.23 3.98
N ASP A 51 1.46 5.27 4.11
CA ASP A 51 2.47 5.62 3.10
C ASP A 51 3.43 4.46 2.80
N GLN A 52 3.86 3.73 3.83
CA GLN A 52 4.70 2.54 3.67
C GLN A 52 3.94 1.41 2.95
N GLN A 53 2.66 1.24 3.25
CA GLN A 53 1.78 0.30 2.57
C GLN A 53 1.53 0.71 1.10
N GLU A 54 1.40 2.01 0.82
CA GLU A 54 1.26 2.55 -0.54
C GLU A 54 2.52 2.32 -1.38
N SER A 55 3.67 2.52 -0.75
CA SER A 55 5.02 2.24 -1.25
C SER A 55 5.19 0.76 -1.62
N ALA A 56 4.74 -0.15 -0.75
CA ALA A 56 4.73 -1.59 -1.02
C ALA A 56 3.78 -1.97 -2.17
N LEU A 57 2.56 -1.41 -2.18
CA LEU A 57 1.59 -1.63 -3.26
C LEU A 57 2.14 -1.15 -4.62
N ALA A 58 2.82 -0.01 -4.66
CA ALA A 58 3.45 0.50 -5.88
C ALA A 58 4.52 -0.47 -6.43
N ALA A 59 5.29 -1.13 -5.58
CA ALA A 59 6.24 -2.15 -6.01
C ALA A 59 5.55 -3.35 -6.66
N LEU A 60 4.44 -3.84 -6.07
CA LEU A 60 3.64 -4.93 -6.63
C LEU A 60 3.02 -4.55 -7.99
N ILE A 61 2.43 -3.35 -8.07
CA ILE A 61 1.89 -2.81 -9.33
C ILE A 61 2.97 -2.73 -10.39
N GLY A 62 4.18 -2.26 -10.07
CA GLY A 62 5.29 -2.16 -11.02
C GLY A 62 5.72 -3.51 -11.59
N ARG A 63 5.71 -4.57 -10.77
CA ARG A 63 5.95 -5.95 -11.25
C ARG A 63 4.85 -6.40 -12.21
N VAL A 64 3.58 -6.12 -11.92
CA VAL A 64 2.46 -6.45 -12.83
C VAL A 64 2.56 -5.65 -14.14
N ASP A 65 2.81 -4.34 -14.07
CA ASP A 65 2.91 -3.41 -15.21
C ASP A 65 3.97 -3.86 -16.23
N THR A 66 5.07 -4.45 -15.74
CA THR A 66 6.21 -4.90 -16.57
C THR A 66 6.15 -6.38 -16.98
N SER A 67 5.28 -7.19 -16.37
CA SER A 67 5.24 -8.65 -16.58
C SER A 67 4.46 -9.12 -17.81
N GLY A 68 3.52 -8.31 -18.31
CA GLY A 68 2.55 -8.74 -19.32
C GLY A 68 1.44 -9.65 -18.80
N GLU A 69 1.40 -9.97 -17.50
CA GLU A 69 0.41 -10.86 -16.86
C GLU A 69 -1.04 -10.42 -17.18
N LEU A 70 -1.30 -9.12 -17.26
CA LEU A 70 -2.61 -8.56 -17.58
C LEU A 70 -3.24 -9.11 -18.87
N ARG A 71 -2.42 -9.46 -19.88
CA ARG A 71 -2.92 -10.04 -21.13
C ARG A 71 -3.55 -11.41 -20.90
N ARG A 72 -3.00 -12.22 -19.98
CA ARG A 72 -3.58 -13.53 -19.60
C ARG A 72 -4.95 -13.39 -18.96
N TRP A 73 -5.20 -12.24 -18.33
CA TRP A 73 -6.48 -11.90 -17.68
C TRP A 73 -7.40 -11.06 -18.56
N GLY A 74 -7.08 -10.87 -19.85
CA GLY A 74 -7.89 -10.09 -20.80
C GLY A 74 -7.95 -8.60 -20.49
N LEU A 75 -7.01 -8.06 -19.71
CA LEU A 75 -6.98 -6.65 -19.32
C LEU A 75 -6.04 -5.87 -20.26
N PRO A 76 -6.50 -4.77 -20.88
CA PRO A 76 -5.72 -4.07 -21.91
C PRO A 76 -4.58 -3.23 -21.34
N SER A 77 -4.60 -2.91 -20.04
CA SER A 77 -3.56 -2.10 -19.39
C SER A 77 -3.60 -2.23 -17.87
N THR A 78 -2.53 -1.82 -17.21
CA THR A 78 -2.46 -1.71 -15.74
C THR A 78 -3.52 -0.77 -15.20
N GLN A 79 -3.82 0.32 -15.92
CA GLN A 79 -4.90 1.23 -15.54
C GLN A 79 -6.27 0.54 -15.57
N ALA A 80 -6.54 -0.28 -16.60
CA ALA A 80 -7.79 -1.04 -16.68
C ALA A 80 -7.91 -2.05 -15.52
N TRP A 81 -6.81 -2.71 -15.15
CA TRP A 81 -6.75 -3.61 -13.99
C TRP A 81 -7.05 -2.89 -12.68
N LEU A 82 -6.36 -1.77 -12.40
CA LEU A 82 -6.55 -0.99 -11.17
C LEU A 82 -7.98 -0.46 -11.04
N ARG A 83 -8.58 -0.01 -12.15
CA ARG A 83 -9.96 0.50 -12.16
C ARG A 83 -11.00 -0.60 -11.98
N SER A 84 -10.83 -1.73 -12.66
CA SER A 84 -11.83 -2.81 -12.67
C SER A 84 -11.76 -3.74 -11.46
N ARG A 85 -10.55 -4.07 -11.00
CA ARG A 85 -10.34 -5.07 -9.93
C ARG A 85 -10.08 -4.45 -8.57
N LEU A 86 -9.49 -3.26 -8.52
CA LEU A 86 -9.18 -2.56 -7.27
C LEU A 86 -10.15 -1.37 -7.02
N GLY A 87 -11.12 -1.14 -7.91
CA GLY A 87 -12.13 -0.08 -7.75
C GLY A 87 -11.55 1.34 -7.78
N MET A 88 -10.32 1.53 -8.28
CA MET A 88 -9.67 2.83 -8.23
C MET A 88 -10.32 3.85 -9.18
N ARG A 89 -10.50 5.08 -8.69
CA ARG A 89 -10.79 6.24 -9.54
C ARG A 89 -9.65 6.47 -10.54
N GLU A 90 -9.94 7.11 -11.66
CA GLU A 90 -8.97 7.26 -12.75
C GLU A 90 -7.71 7.99 -12.32
N THR A 91 -7.87 9.15 -11.68
CA THR A 91 -6.76 9.95 -11.14
C THR A 91 -5.89 9.13 -10.21
N ARG A 92 -6.52 8.38 -9.28
CA ARG A 92 -5.81 7.52 -8.33
C ARG A 92 -5.04 6.39 -9.03
N ALA A 93 -5.63 5.76 -10.04
CA ALA A 93 -4.95 4.73 -10.82
C ALA A 93 -3.72 5.29 -11.55
N LYS A 94 -3.84 6.49 -12.15
CA LYS A 94 -2.73 7.19 -12.82
C LYS A 94 -1.61 7.53 -11.83
N GLU A 95 -1.94 8.10 -10.67
CA GLU A 95 -0.98 8.36 -9.59
C GLU A 95 -0.20 7.10 -9.19
N ARG A 96 -0.91 5.98 -8.98
CA ARG A 96 -0.28 4.71 -8.59
C ARG A 96 0.62 4.12 -9.67
N ILE A 97 0.24 4.22 -10.94
CA ILE A 97 1.10 3.79 -12.06
C ILE A 97 2.36 4.66 -12.13
N THR A 98 2.21 5.98 -11.99
CA THR A 98 3.37 6.91 -11.97
C THR A 98 4.31 6.56 -10.83
N LEU A 99 3.79 6.38 -9.61
CA LEU A 99 4.60 5.99 -8.45
C LEU A 99 5.30 4.65 -8.67
N ALA A 100 4.60 3.63 -9.18
CA ALA A 100 5.17 2.32 -9.49
C ALA A 100 6.35 2.41 -10.47
N ARG A 101 6.22 3.22 -11.53
CA ARG A 101 7.26 3.41 -12.54
C ARG A 101 8.44 4.23 -12.04
N GLN A 102 8.19 5.24 -11.21
CA GLN A 102 9.23 6.15 -10.73
C GLN A 102 9.88 5.71 -9.41
N ARG A 103 9.34 4.69 -8.73
CA ARG A 103 9.80 4.22 -7.40
C ARG A 103 11.31 4.04 -7.29
N HIS A 104 11.94 3.46 -8.31
CA HIS A 104 13.39 3.20 -8.33
C HIS A 104 14.25 4.47 -8.20
N ARG A 105 13.68 5.65 -8.49
CA ARG A 105 14.35 6.94 -8.39
C ARG A 105 14.25 7.57 -7.01
N LEU A 106 13.36 7.06 -6.15
CA LEU A 106 13.11 7.67 -4.84
C LEU A 106 14.30 7.51 -3.88
N PRO A 107 14.92 6.32 -3.69
CA PRO A 107 16.06 6.20 -2.79
C PRO A 107 17.23 7.16 -3.08
N PRO A 108 17.73 7.29 -4.33
CA PRO A 108 18.81 8.24 -4.61
C PRO A 108 18.34 9.70 -4.51
N LEU A 109 17.07 10.00 -4.78
CA LEU A 109 16.53 11.35 -4.61
C LEU A 109 16.46 11.74 -3.13
N THR A 110 15.97 10.84 -2.27
CA THR A 110 15.92 11.05 -0.81
C THR A 110 17.31 11.32 -0.24
N GLN A 111 18.33 10.57 -0.66
CA GLN A 111 19.71 10.79 -0.23
C GLN A 111 20.22 12.18 -0.62
N ARG A 112 19.86 12.69 -1.80
CA ARG A 112 20.27 14.01 -2.30
C ARG A 112 19.52 15.19 -1.66
N LEU A 113 18.35 14.94 -1.08
CA LEU A 113 17.53 15.97 -0.41
C LEU A 113 17.75 16.00 1.11
N ALA A 114 18.46 15.02 1.66
CA ALA A 114 18.83 14.96 3.08
C ALA A 114 20.09 15.80 3.43
N THR A 115 20.68 16.46 2.43
CA THR A 115 21.77 17.44 2.53
C THR A 115 21.24 18.86 2.41
#